data_AF-A0A2K8T2W7-F1
#
_entry.id   AF-A0A2K8T2W7-F1
#
_cell.length_a   1.000
_cell.length_b   1.000
_cell.length_c   1.000
_cell.angle_alpha   90.00
_cell.angle_beta   90.00
_cell.angle_gamma   90.00
#
_symmetry.space_group_name_H-M   'P 1'
#
loop_
_entity.id
_entity.type
_entity.pdbx_description
1 polymer ?
#
loop_
_entity_poly.entity_id
_entity_poly.type
_entity_poly.pdbx_seq_one_letter_code
_entity_poly.pdbx_strand_id
1 'polypeptide(L)' 'MKKILVIEDEPQTREILVESLEAEGFDVISAENGHIGINQVKEHGQAFASHTL' A
#
# COMPACT_ATOMS: atom_id res chain seq x y z
N MET A 1 0.64 2.06 -15.02
CA MET A 1 0.71 2.74 -13.72
C MET A 1 1.43 1.83 -12.74
N LYS A 2 2.25 2.38 -11.83
CA LYS A 2 2.87 1.58 -10.77
C LYS A 2 1.86 1.46 -9.62
N LYS A 3 1.69 0.23 -9.12
CA LYS A 3 0.83 -0.05 -7.97
C LYS A 3 1.66 -0.12 -6.69
N ILE A 4 1.22 0.53 -5.61
CA ILE A 4 1.89 0.56 -4.31
C ILE A 4 1.01 -0.12 -3.26
N LEU A 5 1.62 -0.93 -2.40
CA LEU A 5 0.96 -1.52 -1.23
C LEU A 5 1.50 -0.86 0.03
N VAL A 6 0.62 -0.18 0.76
CA VAL A 6 0.93 0.41 2.07
C VAL A 6 0.55 -0.59 3.16
N ILE A 7 1.50 -0.98 3.99
CA ILE A 7 1.26 -1.80 5.19
C ILE A 7 1.53 -0.92 6.40
N GLU A 8 0.48 -0.61 7.15
CA GLU A 8 0.52 0.32 8.29
C GLU A 8 -0.57 -0.08 9.29
N ASP A 9 -0.24 -0.26 10.56
CA ASP A 9 -1.18 -0.76 11.57
C ASP A 9 -2.07 0.33 12.15
N GLU A 10 -1.58 1.58 12.21
CA GLU A 10 -2.37 2.71 12.71
C GLU A 10 -3.29 3.29 11.62
N PRO A 11 -4.63 3.29 11.81
CA PRO A 11 -5.57 3.69 10.77
C PRO A 11 -5.39 5.12 10.24
N GLN A 12 -5.11 6.11 11.10
CA GLN A 12 -4.98 7.51 10.67
C GLN A 12 -3.74 7.70 9.81
N THR A 13 -2.63 7.10 10.21
CA THR A 13 -1.35 7.12 9.49
C THR A 13 -1.48 6.43 8.15
N ARG A 14 -2.15 5.27 8.11
CA ARG A 14 -2.43 4.54 6.86
C ARG A 14 -3.22 5.38 5.87
N GLU A 15 -4.26 6.08 6.35
CA GLU A 15 -5.10 6.96 5.51
C GLU A 15 -4.30 8.11 4.92
N ILE A 16 -3.50 8.82 5.73
CA ILE A 16 -2.63 9.92 5.28
C ILE A 16 -1.66 9.45 4.19
N LEU A 17 -1.04 8.28 4.37
CA LEU A 17 -0.10 7.71 3.40
C LEU A 17 -0.78 7.36 2.08
N VAL A 18 -1.98 6.76 2.14
CA VAL A 18 -2.77 6.42 0.96
C VAL A 18 -3.13 7.69 0.19
N GLU A 19 -3.70 8.69 0.86
CA GLU A 19 -4.10 9.95 0.22
C GLU A 19 -2.92 10.67 -0.43
N SER A 20 -1.76 10.70 0.24
CA SER A 20 -0.55 11.34 -0.30
C SER A 20 -0.08 10.65 -1.58
N LEU A 21 -0.04 9.31 -1.60
CA LEU A 21 0.42 8.54 -2.76
C LEU A 21 -0.59 8.59 -3.92
N GLU A 22 -1.88 8.58 -3.62
CA GLU A 22 -2.93 8.75 -4.64
C GLU A 22 -2.86 10.16 -5.27
N ALA A 23 -2.61 11.20 -4.46
CA ALA A 23 -2.42 12.57 -4.95
C ALA A 23 -1.18 12.71 -5.87
N GLU A 24 -0.16 11.88 -5.67
CA GLU A 24 1.00 11.77 -6.56
C GLU A 24 0.73 10.96 -7.84
N GLY A 25 -0.47 10.37 -7.99
CA GLY A 25 -0.90 9.64 -9.17
C GLY A 25 -0.54 8.15 -9.17
N PHE A 26 -0.25 7.58 -8.01
CA PHE A 26 -0.08 6.13 -7.86
C PHE A 26 -1.42 5.41 -7.72
N ASP A 27 -1.45 4.14 -8.14
CA ASP A 27 -2.54 3.21 -7.81
C ASP A 27 -2.18 2.56 -6.46
N VAL A 28 -2.94 2.85 -5.41
CA VAL A 28 -2.57 2.48 -4.04
C VAL A 28 -3.56 1.44 -3.50
N ILE A 29 -3.02 0.40 -2.88
CA ILE A 29 -3.77 -0.55 -2.05
C ILE A 29 -3.18 -0.53 -0.66
N SER A 30 -3.99 -0.80 0.37
CA SER A 30 -3.56 -0.72 1.76
C SER A 30 -3.92 -1.98 2.55
N ALA A 31 -3.11 -2.27 3.57
CA ALA A 31 -3.30 -3.36 4.50
C ALA A 31 -2.94 -2.92 5.92
N GLU A 32 -3.74 -3.35 6.89
CA GLU A 32 -3.53 -3.05 8.32
C GLU A 32 -2.44 -3.92 8.98
N ASN A 33 -1.93 -4.94 8.29
CA ASN A 33 -0.85 -5.78 8.77
C ASN A 33 -0.20 -6.58 7.63
N GLY A 34 0.93 -7.21 7.94
CA GLY A 34 1.69 -8.00 6.97
C GLY A 34 0.95 -9.22 6.41
N HIS A 35 0.07 -9.87 7.18
CA HIS A 35 -0.69 -11.03 6.70
C HIS A 35 -1.68 -10.64 5.60
N ILE A 36 -2.43 -9.56 5.82
CA ILE A 36 -3.33 -9.01 4.81
C ILE A 36 -2.54 -8.50 3.61
N GLY A 37 -1.40 -7.83 3.84
CA GLY A 37 -0.51 -7.37 2.78
C GLY A 37 -0.03 -8.52 1.88
N ILE A 38 0.45 -9.62 2.46
CA ILE A 38 0.89 -10.81 1.71
C ILE A 38 -0.25 -11.41 0.90
N ASN A 39 -1.47 -11.46 1.45
CA ASN A 39 -2.63 -11.96 0.71
C ASN A 39 -2.93 -11.07 -0.50
N GLN A 40 -2.91 -9.74 -0.34
CA GLN A 40 -3.10 -8.81 -1.44
C GLN A 40 -2.01 -8.96 -2.52
N VAL A 41 -0.75 -9.16 -2.14
CA VAL A 41 0.33 -9.41 -3.11
C VAL A 41 0.07 -10.66 -3.94
N LYS A 42 -0.36 -11.75 -3.29
CA LYS A 42 -0.68 -13.02 -3.95
C LYS A 42 -1.86 -12.90 -4.91
N GLU A 43 -2.89 -12.13 -4.53
CA GLU A 43 -4.07 -11.88 -5.37
C GLU A 43 -3.75 -11.01 -6.59
N HIS A 44 -2.79 -10.09 -6.48
CA HIS A 44 -2.50 -9.09 -7.53
C HIS A 44 -1.33 -9.45 -8.46
N GLY A 45 -0.58 -10.52 -8.18
CA GLY A 45 0.35 -11.15 -9.14
C GLY A 45 1.55 -10.31 -9.58
N GLN A 46 1.80 -9.12 -9.02
CA GLN A 46 2.93 -8.26 -9.36
C GLN A 46 3.67 -7.74 -8.12
N ALA A 47 4.99 -7.60 -8.23
CA ALA A 47 5.86 -7.14 -7.15
C ALA A 47 5.59 -5.68 -6.79
N PHE A 48 5.33 -5.40 -5.51
CA PHE A 48 5.16 -4.06 -4.97
C PHE A 48 6.51 -3.51 -4.52
N ALA A 49 6.89 -2.33 -5.00
CA ALA A 49 8.07 -1.64 -4.51
C ALA A 49 7.72 -0.98 -3.17
N SER A 50 8.36 -1.43 -2.08
CA SER A 50 8.33 -0.72 -0.81
C SER A 50 9.25 0.51 -0.93
N HIS A 51 8.70 1.71 -0.76
CA HIS A 51 9.47 2.94 -0.64
C HIS A 51 9.42 3.38 0.82
N THR A 52 10.57 3.35 1.49
CA THR A 52 10.77 3.88 2.84
C THR A 52 11.60 5.15 2.69
N LEU A 53 11.06 6.30 3.13
CA LEU A 53 11.82 7.54 3.27
C LEU A 53 12.67 7.52 4.54
#